data_AF-A0A7K0UMW6-F1
#
_entry.id   AF-A0A7K0UMW6-F1
#
_cell.length_a   1.000
_cell.length_b   1.000
_cell.length_c   1.000
_cell.angle_alpha   90.00
_cell.angle_beta   90.00
_cell.angle_gamma   90.00
#
_symmetry.space_group_name_H-M   'P 1'
#
loop_
_entity.id
_entity.type
_entity.pdbx_description
1 polymer ?
#
loop_
_entity_poly.entity_id
_entity_poly.type
_entity_poly.pdbx_seq_one_letter_code
_entity_poly.pdbx_strand_id
1 'polypeptide(L)'
;MTMPVMPILKDGTCPPGYSTAGNMCVPNGNAKPVIPKNGTCPSGWSSVGNYCMANSANPKNVIQKSGTCPPGYSAQGNYCVQTKP
;
A
#
# COMPACT_ATOMS: atom_id res chain seq x y z
N MET A 1 2.08 -15.14 -0.48
CA MET A 1 0.70 -14.63 -0.27
C MET A 1 0.59 -13.26 -0.90
N THR A 2 -0.41 -13.02 -1.76
CA THR A 2 -0.62 -11.73 -2.43
C THR A 2 -1.30 -10.76 -1.47
N MET A 3 -0.93 -9.48 -1.52
CA MET A 3 -1.62 -8.46 -0.72
C MET A 3 -3.01 -8.23 -1.32
N PRO A 4 -4.10 -8.35 -0.55
CA PRO A 4 -5.44 -8.08 -1.04
C PRO A 4 -5.64 -6.58 -1.29
N VAL A 5 -6.44 -6.26 -2.31
CA VAL A 5 -6.94 -4.89 -2.52
C VAL A 5 -8.10 -4.64 -1.56
N MET A 6 -7.93 -3.66 -0.68
CA MET A 6 -8.93 -3.28 0.31
C MET A 6 -9.26 -1.78 0.20
N PRO A 7 -10.47 -1.38 0.61
CA PRO A 7 -10.82 0.04 0.74
C PRO A 7 -9.87 0.74 1.70
N ILE A 8 -9.48 1.97 1.35
CA ILE A 8 -8.59 2.81 2.15
C ILE A 8 -9.27 4.13 2.48
N LEU A 9 -8.91 4.73 3.62
CA LEU A 9 -9.41 6.06 3.97
C LEU A 9 -8.94 7.07 2.91
N LYS A 10 -9.85 7.91 2.44
CA LYS A 10 -9.57 8.99 1.49
C LYS A 10 -8.83 10.14 2.18
N ASP A 11 -7.67 10.46 1.67
CA ASP A 11 -6.72 11.47 2.12
C ASP A 11 -6.29 12.25 0.86
N GLY A 12 -7.10 13.23 0.49
CA GLY A 12 -6.97 13.94 -0.78
C GLY A 12 -7.60 13.17 -1.95
N THR A 13 -6.80 12.87 -2.98
CA THR A 13 -7.27 12.26 -4.23
C THR A 13 -7.10 10.74 -4.20
N CYS A 14 -8.17 10.02 -4.57
CA CYS A 14 -8.10 8.56 -4.66
C CYS A 14 -7.12 8.10 -5.75
N PRO A 15 -6.35 7.03 -5.51
CA PRO A 15 -5.42 6.49 -6.48
C PRO A 15 -6.12 5.92 -7.73
N PRO A 16 -5.40 5.77 -8.86
CA PRO A 16 -5.89 5.06 -10.04
C PRO A 16 -6.42 3.66 -9.71
N GLY A 17 -7.59 3.32 -10.24
CA GLY A 17 -8.27 2.06 -9.90
C GLY A 17 -9.08 2.13 -8.60
N TYR A 18 -9.20 3.30 -7.97
CA TYR A 18 -10.07 3.50 -6.82
C TYR A 18 -11.13 4.56 -7.10
N SER A 19 -12.36 4.26 -6.70
CA SER A 19 -13.48 5.19 -6.76
C SER A 19 -13.71 5.83 -5.39
N THR A 20 -13.96 7.13 -5.37
CA THR A 20 -14.37 7.83 -4.13
C THR A 20 -15.76 7.37 -3.73
N ALA A 21 -15.89 6.78 -2.54
CA ALA A 21 -17.16 6.49 -1.89
C ALA A 21 -17.19 7.18 -0.52
N GLY A 22 -17.72 8.39 -0.46
CA GLY A 22 -17.70 9.24 0.74
C GLY A 22 -16.25 9.57 1.17
N ASN A 23 -15.89 9.15 2.39
CA ASN A 23 -14.55 9.32 2.97
C ASN A 23 -13.60 8.15 2.72
N MET A 24 -13.97 7.20 1.87
CA MET A 24 -13.11 6.07 1.50
C MET A 24 -12.87 6.01 0.00
N CYS A 25 -11.72 5.48 -0.38
CA CYS A 25 -11.42 5.07 -1.74
C CYS A 25 -11.65 3.56 -1.83
N VAL A 26 -12.61 3.16 -2.65
CA VAL A 26 -13.00 1.75 -2.85
C VAL A 26 -12.31 1.22 -4.11
N PRO A 27 -11.59 0.08 -4.04
CA PRO A 27 -10.95 -0.51 -5.20
C PRO A 27 -11.98 -0.99 -6.23
N ASN A 28 -11.70 -0.79 -7.51
CA ASN A 28 -12.41 -1.43 -8.60
C ASN A 28 -11.69 -2.71 -9.07
N GLY A 29 -12.24 -3.43 -10.06
CA GLY A 29 -11.72 -4.75 -10.48
C GLY A 29 -10.29 -4.76 -11.00
N ASN A 30 -9.71 -3.60 -11.35
CA ASN A 30 -8.33 -3.45 -11.80
C ASN A 30 -7.47 -2.65 -10.80
N ALA A 31 -7.97 -2.43 -9.59
CA ALA A 31 -7.22 -1.75 -8.55
C ALA A 31 -5.94 -2.53 -8.22
N LYS A 32 -4.86 -1.80 -7.96
CA LYS A 32 -3.64 -2.36 -7.39
C LYS A 32 -3.66 -2.12 -5.88
N PRO A 33 -3.00 -2.96 -5.07
CA PRO A 33 -2.89 -2.70 -3.65
C PRO A 33 -2.27 -1.31 -3.41
N VAL A 34 -2.91 -0.56 -2.53
CA VAL A 34 -2.49 0.77 -2.09
C VAL A 34 -2.43 0.80 -0.58
N ILE A 35 -1.47 1.53 -0.05
CA ILE A 35 -1.31 1.75 1.38
C ILE A 35 -1.20 3.26 1.67
N PRO A 36 -1.71 3.73 2.82
CA PRO A 36 -1.56 5.13 3.23
C PRO A 36 -0.08 5.49 3.28
N LYS A 37 0.32 6.60 2.65
CA LYS A 37 1.69 7.09 2.65
C LYS A 37 2.06 7.60 4.04
N ASN A 38 3.13 7.06 4.59
CA ASN A 38 3.69 7.39 5.90
C ASN A 38 5.18 7.65 5.69
N GLY A 39 5.51 8.81 5.13
CA GLY A 39 6.87 9.14 4.69
C GLY A 39 7.20 8.56 3.31
N THR A 40 8.32 7.85 3.19
CA THR A 40 8.82 7.34 1.90
C THR A 40 8.18 6.00 1.55
N CYS A 41 7.71 5.87 0.30
CA CYS A 41 7.13 4.61 -0.17
C CYS A 41 8.19 3.50 -0.25
N PRO A 42 7.80 2.25 0.05
CA PRO A 42 8.70 1.11 0.01
C PRO A 42 9.14 0.75 -1.41
N SER A 43 10.16 -0.11 -1.53
CA SER A 43 10.63 -0.57 -2.84
C SER A 43 9.56 -1.43 -3.53
N GLY A 44 9.33 -1.17 -4.82
CA GLY A 44 8.23 -1.78 -5.59
C GLY A 44 6.89 -1.04 -5.47
N TRP A 45 6.87 0.09 -4.78
CA TRP A 45 5.70 0.96 -4.63
C TRP A 45 6.03 2.37 -5.11
N SER A 46 5.10 2.99 -5.83
CA SER A 46 5.20 4.36 -6.31
C SER A 46 4.33 5.29 -5.47
N SER A 47 4.83 6.49 -5.17
CA SER A 47 4.04 7.51 -4.47
C SER A 47 3.03 8.14 -5.41
N VAL A 48 1.75 7.93 -5.11
CA VAL A 48 0.61 8.49 -5.85
C VAL A 48 -0.19 9.36 -4.89
N GLY A 49 0.08 10.67 -4.90
CA GLY A 49 -0.47 11.60 -3.93
C GLY A 49 -0.06 11.24 -2.49
N ASN A 50 -1.05 11.01 -1.64
CA ASN A 50 -0.88 10.61 -0.23
C ASN A 50 -0.93 9.09 -0.02
N TYR A 51 -0.75 8.32 -1.09
CA TYR A 51 -0.72 6.87 -1.05
C TYR A 51 0.53 6.32 -1.70
N CYS A 52 0.90 5.12 -1.29
CA CYS A 52 1.85 4.30 -2.03
C CYS A 52 1.03 3.27 -2.80
N MET A 53 1.19 3.23 -4.12
CA MET A 53 0.58 2.24 -5.00
C MET A 53 1.60 1.20 -5.42
N ALA A 54 1.22 -0.07 -5.38
CA ALA A 54 2.04 -1.15 -5.90
C ALA A 54 2.29 -1.01 -7.40
N ASN A 55 3.52 -1.27 -7.86
CA ASN A 55 3.83 -1.26 -9.29
C ASN A 55 3.24 -2.50 -10.00
N SER A 56 3.09 -3.61 -9.28
CA SER A 56 2.62 -4.90 -9.79
C SER A 56 1.22 -5.24 -9.28
N ALA A 57 0.48 -6.09 -9.99
CA ALA A 57 -0.81 -6.61 -9.52
C ALA A 57 -0.64 -7.52 -8.28
N ASN A 58 0.52 -8.16 -8.15
CA ASN A 58 0.89 -9.02 -7.03
C ASN A 58 2.13 -8.47 -6.30
N PRO A 59 2.00 -7.37 -5.54
CA PRO A 59 3.12 -6.86 -4.76
C PRO A 59 3.43 -7.78 -3.58
N LYS A 60 4.63 -7.60 -3.03
CA LYS A 60 5.01 -8.16 -1.73
C LYS A 60 4.11 -7.58 -0.64
N ASN A 61 3.86 -8.36 0.41
CA ASN A 61 3.10 -7.84 1.54
C ASN A 61 3.88 -6.72 2.24
N VAL A 62 3.20 -5.65 2.56
CA VAL A 62 3.74 -4.45 3.19
C VAL A 62 2.81 -4.05 4.32
N ILE A 63 3.40 -3.83 5.48
CA ILE A 63 2.68 -3.37 6.66
C ILE A 63 3.33 -2.09 7.17
N GLN A 64 2.53 -1.22 7.79
CA GLN A 64 3.08 -0.06 8.49
C GLN A 64 3.93 -0.53 9.65
N LYS A 65 5.13 0.05 9.77
CA LYS A 65 6.07 -0.27 10.83
C LYS A 65 5.59 0.39 12.13
N SER A 66 5.10 -0.42 13.06
CA SER A 66 4.81 0.01 14.44
C SER A 66 5.90 -0.53 15.37
N GLY A 67 7.11 0.06 15.29
CA GLY A 67 8.28 -0.41 16.03
C GLY A 67 9.17 -1.33 15.20
N THR A 68 9.27 -2.61 15.56
CA THR A 68 10.17 -3.58 14.92
C THR A 68 9.43 -4.39 13.84
N CYS A 69 10.06 -4.57 12.68
CA CYS A 69 9.47 -5.40 11.63
C CYS A 69 9.46 -6.89 12.04
N PRO A 70 8.37 -7.63 11.76
CA PRO A 70 8.30 -9.05 12.08
C PRO A 70 9.32 -9.87 11.27
N PRO A 71 9.68 -11.08 11.76
CA PRO A 71 10.58 -11.98 11.04
C PRO A 71 10.10 -12.24 9.61
N GLY A 72 11.00 -12.14 8.64
CA GLY A 72 10.68 -12.27 7.22
C GLY A 72 10.34 -10.96 6.50
N TYR A 73 10.26 -9.85 7.23
CA TYR A 73 10.09 -8.51 6.68
C TYR A 73 11.35 -7.67 6.87
N SER A 74 11.64 -6.82 5.87
CA SER A 74 12.71 -5.85 5.90
C SER A 74 12.15 -4.44 6.13
N ALA A 75 12.77 -3.70 7.04
CA ALA A 75 12.39 -2.32 7.31
C ALA A 75 12.80 -1.41 6.14
N GLN A 76 11.82 -0.76 5.53
CA GLN A 76 12.00 0.24 4.48
C GLN A 76 11.28 1.52 4.89
N GLY A 77 12.03 2.44 5.51
CA GLY A 77 11.45 3.65 6.10
C GLY A 77 10.47 3.32 7.23
N ASN A 78 9.23 3.79 7.09
CA ASN A 78 8.12 3.52 8.03
C ASN A 78 7.27 2.32 7.63
N TYR A 79 7.78 1.46 6.74
CA TYR A 79 7.12 0.25 6.30
C TYR A 79 8.00 -0.97 6.52
N CYS A 80 7.35 -2.11 6.68
CA CYS A 80 7.99 -3.41 6.68
C CYS A 80 7.55 -4.14 5.42
N VAL A 81 8.50 -4.47 4.56
CA VAL A 81 8.26 -5.15 3.28
C VAL A 81 8.68 -6.60 3.38
N GLN A 82 7.79 -7.50 3.01
CA GLN A 82 8.05 -8.93 3.04
C GLN A 82 9.20 -9.28 2.08
N THR A 83 10.27 -9.86 2.62
CA THR A 83 11.47 -10.26 1.87
C THR A 83 11.46 -11.73 1.46
N LYS A 84 10.71 -12.59 2.17
CA LYS A 84 10.56 -14.02 1.85
C LYS A 84 9.15 -14.35 1.34
N PRO A 85 9.01 -15.07 0.20
CA PRO A 85 7.74 -15.66 -0.22
C PRO A 85 7.26 -16.74 0.76
#